data_AF-A0A923WX37-F1
#
_entry.id   AF-A0A923WX37-F1
#
_cell.length_a   1.000
_cell.length_b   1.000
_cell.length_c   1.000
_cell.angle_alpha   90.00
_cell.angle_beta   90.00
_cell.angle_gamma   90.00
#
_symmetry.space_group_name_H-M   'P 1'
#
loop_
_entity.id
_entity.type
_entity.pdbx_description
1 polymer ?
#
loop_
_entity_poly.entity_id
_entity_poly.type
_entity_poly.pdbx_seq_one_letter_code
_entity_poly.pdbx_strand_id
1 'polypeptide(L)'
;MKSKKIESRPEVKRFLDDVCKHIRGADRKKQVCEEILSHLEAELDGVETDFEESLRSSLGKFGDPGVLGHSLYIAQRTWPQTLVKYAATSVLVGSAFLYLTSSYFVGHYQEVLKKTNDVVASRIPRFELAQKEIAGFSLLAETSAVKSDAGAFLNSKIQWSGQNQISEITVPEILDAKWNKGWLTADIPLALKKTDLDWIAKLKDFDHWDLFVSGPNARLIGEDPVFVNPYACPLPEFGFLSRAVRLHLRRALDRGDISSALDQVRHLARLVYTTETLIGSMEAVSILKMERAAYDEAWKRGIIVSSTYEPISSEALAKMKTTLWVTAGFADFAAPNVLARVFLDAKSQWPMGSCGALAETAQAVVLTSNFLKKKYPFEADMNEQHATIRRVFEASKPYCRLSFHRQLMSRTQEYSNFIFGFKNFSLATNWWGQLENYRYVFGQYLPYARQGMGMELMVVARPDFTRRYAQE
;
A
#
# COMPACT_ATOMS: atom_id res chain seq x y z
N MET A 1 53.54 37.00 50.50
CA MET A 1 53.50 38.38 51.08
C MET A 1 53.29 39.46 50.03
N LYS A 2 53.79 39.31 48.79
CA LYS A 2 53.57 40.27 47.69
C LYS A 2 52.08 40.46 47.33
N SER A 3 51.30 39.38 47.23
CA SER A 3 49.86 39.42 46.88
C SER A 3 49.04 40.32 47.80
N LYS A 4 49.17 40.13 49.12
CA LYS A 4 48.48 40.97 50.11
C LYS A 4 48.86 42.45 50.01
N LYS A 5 50.11 42.75 49.59
CA LYS A 5 50.58 44.13 49.41
C LYS A 5 49.96 44.75 48.17
N ILE A 6 49.84 44.01 47.07
CA ILE A 6 49.18 44.45 45.82
C ILE A 6 47.68 44.60 46.03
N GLU A 7 47.02 43.60 46.64
CA GLU A 7 45.59 43.59 46.94
C GLU A 7 45.18 44.76 47.86
N SER A 8 46.03 45.13 48.82
CA SER A 8 45.76 46.25 49.73
C SER A 8 45.76 47.63 49.04
N ARG A 9 46.19 47.73 47.78
CA ARG A 9 46.22 48.99 47.04
C ARG A 9 44.80 49.43 46.66
N PRO A 10 44.42 50.70 46.90
CA PRO A 10 43.07 51.19 46.63
C PRO A 10 42.62 51.00 45.16
N GLU A 11 43.54 51.19 44.20
CA GLU A 11 43.27 51.08 42.77
C GLU A 11 42.98 49.62 42.36
N VAL A 12 43.76 48.66 42.89
CA VAL A 12 43.56 47.22 42.67
C VAL A 12 42.27 46.76 43.32
N LYS A 13 42.02 47.18 44.57
CA LYS A 13 40.78 46.84 45.28
C LYS A 13 39.54 47.32 44.53
N ARG A 14 39.56 48.57 44.05
CA ARG A 14 38.46 49.13 43.25
C ARG A 14 38.26 48.37 41.93
N PHE A 15 39.36 48.05 41.24
CA PHE A 15 39.31 47.26 40.01
C PHE A 15 38.70 45.87 40.24
N LEU A 16 39.19 45.15 41.26
CA LEU A 16 38.68 43.83 41.64
C LEU A 16 37.22 43.90 42.08
N ASP A 17 36.83 44.92 42.86
CA ASP A 17 35.43 45.14 43.26
C ASP A 17 34.54 45.35 42.03
N ASP A 18 34.98 46.11 41.04
CA ASP A 18 34.24 46.36 39.79
C ASP A 18 34.12 45.10 38.91
N VAL A 19 35.19 44.29 38.77
CA VAL A 19 35.14 42.98 38.08
C VAL A 19 34.23 42.01 38.82
N CYS A 20 34.48 41.81 40.13
CA CYS A 20 33.80 40.87 40.99
C CYS A 20 32.33 41.33 41.29
N LYS A 21 31.91 42.56 40.94
CA LYS A 21 30.50 43.04 40.95
C LYS A 21 29.62 42.29 39.95
N HIS A 22 30.17 41.87 38.81
CA HIS A 22 29.43 41.18 37.75
C HIS A 22 29.40 39.65 37.93
N ILE A 23 30.19 39.11 38.86
CA ILE A 23 30.33 37.67 39.11
C ILE A 23 29.40 37.24 40.26
N ARG A 24 28.70 36.11 40.11
CA ARG A 24 27.81 35.56 41.15
C ARG A 24 28.50 34.41 41.90
N GLY A 25 28.35 34.39 43.24
CA GLY A 25 28.88 33.36 44.13
C GLY A 25 30.22 33.75 44.78
N ALA A 26 30.33 33.57 46.10
CA ALA A 26 31.50 34.00 46.89
C ALA A 26 32.79 33.26 46.50
N ASP A 27 32.72 31.93 46.36
CA ASP A 27 33.88 31.12 45.98
C ASP A 27 34.43 31.48 44.59
N ARG A 28 33.54 31.89 43.69
CA ARG A 28 33.92 32.30 42.32
C ARG A 28 34.52 33.68 42.26
N LYS A 29 33.95 34.63 43.01
CA LYS A 29 34.57 35.95 43.19
C LYS A 29 35.98 35.77 43.72
N LYS A 30 36.16 34.89 44.70
CA LYS A 30 37.47 34.56 45.25
C LYS A 30 38.42 34.01 44.19
N GLN A 31 38.03 32.99 43.42
CA GLN A 31 38.87 32.42 42.36
C GLN A 31 39.27 33.45 41.29
N VAL A 32 38.33 34.25 40.79
CA VAL A 32 38.63 35.26 39.77
C VAL A 32 39.52 36.37 40.32
N CYS A 33 39.20 36.86 41.52
CA CYS A 33 40.00 37.87 42.18
C CYS A 33 41.43 37.31 42.50
N GLU A 34 41.60 36.02 42.86
CA GLU A 34 42.90 35.35 43.02
C GLU A 34 43.68 35.21 41.69
N GLU A 35 43.01 34.87 40.59
CA GLU A 35 43.62 34.71 39.28
C GLU A 35 44.13 36.06 38.72
N ILE A 36 43.33 37.12 38.83
CA ILE A 36 43.74 38.48 38.43
C ILE A 36 44.93 38.94 39.28
N LEU A 37 44.89 38.70 40.59
CA LEU A 37 46.00 39.03 41.48
C LEU A 37 47.28 38.27 41.11
N SER A 38 47.18 36.99 40.77
CA SER A 38 48.31 36.16 40.31
C SER A 38 48.93 36.71 39.02
N HIS A 39 48.11 37.15 38.05
CA HIS A 39 48.61 37.79 36.83
C HIS A 39 49.27 39.14 37.09
N LEU A 40 48.67 39.97 37.95
CA LEU A 40 49.29 41.25 38.36
C LEU A 40 50.61 41.02 39.10
N GLU A 41 50.70 40.01 39.96
CA GLU A 41 51.95 39.61 40.61
C GLU A 41 53.02 39.23 39.60
N ALA A 42 52.66 38.45 38.58
CA ALA A 42 53.59 38.03 37.54
C ALA A 42 54.06 39.21 36.67
N GLU A 43 53.19 40.16 36.34
CA GLU A 43 53.57 41.34 35.54
C GLU A 43 54.42 42.35 36.33
N LEU A 44 54.26 42.41 37.65
CA LEU A 44 54.97 43.35 38.53
C LEU A 44 56.21 42.74 39.19
N ASP A 45 56.54 41.49 38.89
CA ASP A 45 57.73 40.85 39.46
C ASP A 45 59.01 41.50 38.89
N GLY A 46 59.90 41.91 39.79
CA GLY A 46 61.15 42.60 39.43
C GLY A 46 61.04 44.12 39.20
N VAL A 47 59.85 44.73 39.36
CA VAL A 47 59.68 46.20 39.26
C VAL A 47 60.00 46.86 40.61
N GLU A 48 61.20 47.44 40.73
CA GLU A 48 61.66 48.14 41.96
C GLU A 48 61.44 49.67 41.90
N THR A 49 61.54 50.27 40.71
CA THR A 49 61.30 51.71 40.47
C THR A 49 59.99 51.91 39.69
N ASP A 50 59.25 52.98 40.02
CA ASP A 50 57.97 53.35 39.36
C ASP A 50 56.86 52.28 39.41
N PHE A 51 56.77 51.59 40.55
CA PHE A 51 55.75 50.56 40.82
C PHE A 51 54.31 51.04 40.57
N GLU A 52 53.95 52.28 40.94
CA GLU A 52 52.59 52.80 40.77
C GLU A 52 52.23 53.00 39.28
N GLU A 53 53.18 53.45 38.46
CA GLU A 53 52.97 53.62 37.02
C GLU A 53 52.87 52.25 36.33
N SER A 54 53.73 51.31 36.72
CA SER A 54 53.69 49.93 36.24
C SER A 54 52.40 49.21 36.64
N LEU A 55 51.90 49.44 37.86
CA LEU A 55 50.62 48.90 38.34
C LEU A 55 49.44 49.45 37.53
N ARG A 56 49.40 50.76 37.27
CA ARG A 56 48.35 51.38 36.44
C ARG A 56 48.40 50.89 35.00
N SER A 57 49.60 50.77 34.42
CA SER A 57 49.76 50.21 33.09
C SER A 57 49.28 48.76 33.02
N SER A 58 49.62 47.95 34.03
CA SER A 58 49.22 46.53 34.09
C SER A 58 47.70 46.40 34.24
N LEU A 59 47.07 47.18 35.12
CA LEU A 59 45.61 47.26 35.23
C LEU A 59 44.95 47.70 33.91
N GLY A 60 45.56 48.65 33.19
CA GLY A 60 45.09 49.10 31.88
C GLY A 60 45.08 47.98 30.82
N LYS A 61 46.00 47.00 30.89
CA LYS A 61 46.03 45.85 29.97
C LYS A 61 44.84 44.90 30.15
N PHE A 62 44.28 44.82 31.36
CA PHE A 62 43.05 44.04 31.60
C PHE A 62 41.79 44.71 31.02
N GLY A 63 41.89 45.97 30.59
CA GLY A 63 40.80 46.75 30.02
C GLY A 63 39.81 47.28 31.07
N ASP A 64 38.61 47.60 30.64
CA ASP A 64 37.55 48.08 31.53
C ASP A 64 37.08 46.94 32.47
N PRO A 65 37.14 47.12 33.80
CA PRO A 65 36.79 46.07 34.76
C PRO A 65 35.33 45.62 34.66
N GLY A 66 34.42 46.50 34.26
CA GLY A 66 33.03 46.17 34.02
C GLY A 66 32.85 45.24 32.82
N VAL A 67 33.52 45.53 31.71
CA VAL A 67 33.53 44.69 30.50
C VAL A 67 34.19 43.34 30.76
N LEU A 68 35.31 43.32 31.49
CA LEU A 68 36.00 42.07 31.87
C LEU A 68 35.10 41.21 32.77
N GLY A 69 34.52 41.80 33.82
CA GLY A 69 33.58 41.11 34.71
C GLY A 69 32.36 40.57 33.98
N HIS A 70 31.81 41.34 33.02
CA HIS A 70 30.69 40.91 32.20
C HIS A 70 31.06 39.76 31.24
N SER A 71 32.25 39.81 30.64
CA SER A 71 32.75 38.78 29.72
C SER A 71 33.02 37.46 30.45
N LEU A 72 33.63 37.53 31.64
CA LEU A 72 33.82 36.36 32.51
C LEU A 72 32.48 35.79 32.98
N TYR A 73 31.49 36.63 33.29
CA TYR A 73 30.14 36.18 33.61
C TYR A 73 29.46 35.45 32.44
N ILE A 74 29.59 35.94 31.20
CA ILE A 74 29.04 35.29 30.01
C ILE A 74 29.73 33.95 29.73
N ALA A 75 31.06 33.92 29.76
CA ALA A 75 31.85 32.71 29.50
C ALA A 75 31.56 31.59 30.52
N GLN A 76 31.25 31.96 31.76
CA GLN A 76 30.96 31.01 32.85
C GLN A 76 29.47 30.70 33.04
N ARG A 77 28.58 31.27 32.22
CA ARG A 77 27.16 30.93 32.25
C ARG A 77 27.02 29.44 31.91
N THR A 78 26.33 28.68 32.75
CA THR A 78 26.19 27.20 32.71
C THR A 78 25.35 26.70 31.52
N TRP A 79 25.55 27.27 30.34
CA TRP A 79 24.93 26.86 29.08
C TRP A 79 24.99 25.35 28.85
N PRO A 80 26.08 24.61 29.16
CA PRO A 80 26.11 23.16 28.92
C PRO A 80 25.07 22.40 29.73
N GLN A 81 24.93 22.68 31.03
CA GLN A 81 24.02 21.92 31.89
C GLN A 81 22.55 22.25 31.63
N THR A 82 22.24 23.52 31.39
CA THR A 82 20.88 23.94 31.09
C THR A 82 20.44 23.45 29.71
N LEU A 83 21.30 23.52 28.69
CA LEU A 83 21.02 22.95 27.37
C LEU A 83 20.89 21.43 27.41
N VAL A 84 21.75 20.73 28.15
CA VAL A 84 21.64 19.27 28.32
C VAL A 84 20.32 18.90 29.01
N LYS A 85 19.90 19.65 30.04
CA LYS A 85 18.59 19.44 30.68
C LYS A 85 17.45 19.67 29.69
N TYR A 86 17.46 20.76 28.93
CA TYR A 86 16.43 21.02 27.92
C TYR A 86 16.41 19.94 26.84
N ALA A 87 17.57 19.53 26.32
CA ALA A 87 17.65 18.46 25.34
C ALA A 87 17.12 17.13 25.90
N ALA A 88 17.49 16.76 27.12
CA ALA A 88 16.98 15.56 27.79
C ALA A 88 15.46 15.64 28.00
N THR A 89 14.93 16.78 28.48
CA THR A 89 13.49 17.00 28.63
C THR A 89 12.77 16.93 27.28
N SER A 90 13.29 17.55 26.23
CA SER A 90 12.71 17.50 24.88
C SER A 90 12.68 16.08 24.33
N VAL A 91 13.72 15.28 24.54
CA VAL A 91 13.75 13.86 24.15
C VAL A 91 12.72 13.06 24.92
N LEU A 92 12.60 13.27 26.24
CA LEU A 92 11.61 12.57 27.07
C LEU A 92 10.17 12.95 26.70
N VAL A 93 9.88 14.24 26.55
CA VAL A 93 8.56 14.74 26.14
C VAL A 93 8.21 14.26 24.74
N GLY A 94 9.16 14.33 23.79
CA GLY A 94 8.98 13.80 22.44
C GLY A 94 8.70 12.29 22.45
N SER A 95 9.47 11.52 23.22
CA SER A 95 9.26 10.07 23.36
C SER A 95 7.91 9.72 23.99
N ALA A 96 7.50 10.45 25.03
CA ALA A 96 6.21 10.26 25.68
C ALA A 96 5.04 10.61 24.74
N PHE A 97 5.15 11.71 23.99
CA PHE A 97 4.16 12.10 22.99
C PHE A 97 4.03 11.04 21.88
N LEU A 98 5.16 10.54 21.36
CA LEU A 98 5.17 9.46 20.37
C LEU A 98 4.57 8.16 20.92
N TYR A 99 4.82 7.82 22.19
CA TYR A 99 4.24 6.65 22.84
C TYR A 99 2.73 6.76 23.01
N LEU A 100 2.23 7.91 23.50
CA LEU A 100 0.81 8.13 23.73
C LEU A 100 0.02 8.17 22.41
N THR A 101 0.54 8.88 21.40
CA THR A 101 -0.07 8.89 20.07
C THR A 101 -0.08 7.50 19.45
N SER A 102 1.03 6.74 19.55
CA SER A 102 1.08 5.34 19.10
C SER A 102 0.03 4.47 19.79
N SER A 103 -0.03 4.50 21.12
CA SER A 103 -0.98 3.71 21.90
C SER A 103 -2.42 4.05 21.52
N TYR A 104 -2.72 5.34 21.31
CA TYR A 104 -4.02 5.79 20.83
C TYR A 104 -4.35 5.24 19.44
N PHE A 105 -3.46 5.39 18.46
CA PHE A 105 -3.69 4.88 17.10
C PHE A 105 -3.84 3.37 17.08
N VAL A 106 -2.94 2.62 17.73
CA VAL A 106 -3.01 1.15 17.80
C VAL A 106 -4.32 0.72 18.45
N GLY A 107 -4.72 1.32 19.58
CA GLY A 107 -5.98 1.01 20.24
C GLY A 107 -7.20 1.30 19.36
N HIS A 108 -7.23 2.48 18.72
CA HIS A 108 -8.31 2.88 17.81
C HIS A 108 -8.43 1.91 16.63
N TYR A 109 -7.31 1.59 15.98
CA TYR A 109 -7.31 0.68 14.84
C TYR A 109 -7.63 -0.76 15.22
N GLN A 110 -7.17 -1.25 16.38
CA GLN A 110 -7.56 -2.56 16.90
C GLN A 110 -9.07 -2.65 17.15
N GLU A 111 -9.67 -1.58 17.67
CA GLU A 111 -11.12 -1.51 17.85
C GLU A 111 -11.86 -1.53 16.51
N VAL A 112 -11.39 -0.76 15.51
CA VAL A 112 -11.94 -0.76 14.15
C VAL A 112 -11.79 -2.14 13.48
N LEU A 113 -10.64 -2.79 13.62
CA LEU A 113 -10.41 -4.14 13.13
C LEU A 113 -11.35 -5.13 13.79
N LYS A 114 -11.47 -5.09 15.12
CA LYS A 114 -12.38 -5.96 15.87
C LYS A 114 -13.82 -5.79 15.39
N LYS A 115 -14.32 -4.55 15.33
CA LYS A 115 -15.66 -4.25 14.81
C LYS A 115 -15.85 -4.76 13.38
N THR A 116 -14.85 -4.57 12.52
CA THR A 116 -14.90 -5.07 11.14
C THR A 116 -14.95 -6.60 11.11
N ASN A 117 -14.11 -7.27 11.89
CA ASN A 117 -14.06 -8.72 11.99
C ASN A 117 -15.36 -9.30 12.53
N ASP A 118 -15.98 -8.67 13.54
CA ASP A 118 -17.26 -9.09 14.09
C ASP A 118 -18.37 -8.96 13.03
N VAL A 119 -18.38 -7.85 12.28
CA VAL A 119 -19.31 -7.65 11.15
C VAL A 119 -19.09 -8.71 10.07
N VAL A 120 -17.85 -8.93 9.64
CA VAL A 120 -17.50 -9.92 8.61
C VAL A 120 -17.86 -11.34 9.07
N ALA A 121 -17.56 -11.69 10.31
CA ALA A 121 -17.90 -13.00 10.89
C ALA A 121 -19.40 -13.24 10.96
N SER A 122 -20.20 -12.22 11.33
CA SER A 122 -21.67 -12.30 11.36
C SER A 122 -22.30 -12.59 10.00
N ARG A 123 -21.57 -12.36 8.91
CA ARG A 123 -22.06 -12.48 7.53
C ARG A 123 -21.73 -13.81 6.88
N ILE A 124 -20.89 -14.63 7.52
CA ILE A 124 -20.49 -15.94 7.00
C ILE A 124 -21.71 -16.82 6.66
N PRO A 125 -22.79 -16.91 7.48
CA PRO A 125 -23.94 -17.74 7.10
C PRO A 125 -24.64 -17.29 5.80
N ARG A 126 -24.78 -15.98 5.58
CA ARG A 126 -25.37 -15.42 4.33
C ARG A 126 -24.44 -15.70 3.14
N PHE A 127 -23.14 -15.60 3.35
CA PHE A 127 -22.14 -15.95 2.35
C PHE A 127 -22.16 -17.45 2.00
N GLU A 128 -22.19 -18.34 2.98
CA GLU A 128 -22.28 -19.79 2.79
C GLU A 128 -23.56 -20.17 2.01
N LEU A 129 -24.69 -19.51 2.29
CA LEU A 129 -25.93 -19.70 1.53
C LEU A 129 -25.77 -19.25 0.07
N ALA A 130 -25.22 -18.05 -0.15
CA ALA A 130 -24.97 -17.54 -1.50
C ALA A 130 -24.01 -18.45 -2.29
N GLN A 131 -22.96 -18.97 -1.66
CA GLN A 131 -22.03 -19.93 -2.26
C GLN A 131 -22.76 -21.21 -2.71
N LYS A 132 -23.68 -21.75 -1.90
CA LYS A 132 -24.48 -22.93 -2.28
C LYS A 132 -25.40 -22.64 -3.47
N GLU A 133 -26.04 -21.48 -3.49
CA GLU A 133 -26.94 -21.08 -4.58
C GLU A 133 -26.18 -20.94 -5.91
N ILE A 134 -24.92 -20.46 -5.87
CA ILE A 134 -24.12 -20.25 -7.07
C ILE A 134 -23.22 -21.43 -7.46
N ALA A 135 -22.99 -22.39 -6.56
CA ALA A 135 -22.16 -23.57 -6.82
C ALA A 135 -22.73 -24.46 -7.95
N GLY A 136 -24.03 -24.36 -8.23
CA GLY A 136 -24.69 -25.09 -9.32
C GLY A 136 -24.48 -24.48 -10.71
N PHE A 137 -23.82 -23.32 -10.84
CA PHE A 137 -23.70 -22.68 -12.15
C PHE A 137 -22.64 -23.34 -13.05
N SER A 138 -23.07 -23.65 -14.28
CA SER A 138 -22.28 -24.35 -15.31
C SER A 138 -20.96 -23.67 -15.66
N LEU A 139 -20.86 -22.34 -15.47
CA LEU A 139 -19.61 -21.58 -15.68
C LEU A 139 -18.43 -22.19 -14.91
N LEU A 140 -18.69 -22.81 -13.76
CA LEU A 140 -17.69 -23.46 -12.91
C LEU A 140 -17.64 -24.99 -13.04
N ALA A 141 -18.67 -25.60 -13.62
CA ALA A 141 -18.86 -27.05 -13.58
C ALA A 141 -18.01 -27.81 -14.60
N GLU A 142 -17.62 -27.16 -15.70
CA GLU A 142 -16.65 -27.76 -16.62
C GLU A 142 -15.25 -27.65 -16.01
N THR A 143 -14.86 -28.68 -15.25
CA THR A 143 -13.45 -28.97 -15.02
C THR A 143 -12.85 -29.26 -16.39
N SER A 144 -11.98 -28.38 -16.85
CA SER A 144 -11.36 -28.60 -18.14
C SER A 144 -10.50 -29.85 -18.04
N ALA A 145 -10.82 -30.85 -18.85
CA ALA A 145 -9.75 -31.69 -19.37
C ALA A 145 -8.74 -30.72 -19.97
N VAL A 146 -7.53 -30.65 -19.39
CA VAL A 146 -6.47 -29.67 -19.71
C VAL A 146 -6.34 -29.56 -21.23
N LYS A 147 -6.87 -28.50 -21.84
CA LYS A 147 -7.04 -28.39 -23.29
C LYS A 147 -6.06 -27.41 -23.94
N SER A 148 -5.88 -26.18 -23.44
CA SER A 148 -4.78 -25.28 -23.84
C SER A 148 -4.93 -23.91 -23.15
N ASP A 149 -3.82 -23.29 -22.75
CA ASP A 149 -3.81 -21.88 -22.29
C ASP A 149 -4.06 -20.91 -23.47
N ALA A 150 -5.01 -20.00 -23.32
CA ALA A 150 -5.33 -18.94 -24.26
C ALA A 150 -4.32 -17.78 -24.23
N GLY A 151 -3.43 -17.72 -23.22
CA GLY A 151 -2.52 -16.60 -23.01
C GLY A 151 -1.67 -16.26 -24.25
N ALA A 152 -1.04 -17.24 -24.89
CA ALA A 152 -0.21 -16.98 -26.07
C ALA A 152 -1.01 -16.37 -27.23
N PHE A 153 -2.28 -16.74 -27.36
CA PHE A 153 -3.19 -16.23 -28.38
C PHE A 153 -3.76 -14.84 -28.03
N LEU A 154 -4.29 -14.68 -26.81
CA LEU A 154 -4.97 -13.45 -26.38
C LEU A 154 -3.98 -12.34 -26.03
N ASN A 155 -2.85 -12.65 -25.40
CA ASN A 155 -1.95 -11.64 -24.84
C ASN A 155 -1.27 -10.79 -25.94
N SER A 156 -1.16 -11.32 -27.17
CA SER A 156 -0.66 -10.59 -28.35
C SER A 156 -1.73 -9.72 -29.04
N LYS A 157 -3.01 -10.01 -28.79
CA LYS A 157 -4.17 -9.43 -29.50
C LYS A 157 -4.88 -8.32 -28.76
N ILE A 158 -4.57 -8.14 -27.47
CA ILE A 158 -5.23 -7.17 -26.60
C ILE A 158 -4.23 -6.15 -26.09
N GLN A 159 -4.72 -4.96 -25.77
CA GLN A 159 -3.93 -3.95 -25.08
C GLN A 159 -3.73 -4.32 -23.60
N TRP A 160 -2.57 -3.97 -23.06
CA TRP A 160 -2.21 -4.14 -21.66
C TRP A 160 -1.98 -2.80 -20.99
N SER A 161 -2.37 -2.67 -19.73
CA SER A 161 -2.14 -1.46 -18.94
C SER A 161 -0.63 -1.16 -18.84
N GLY A 162 -0.28 0.13 -18.93
CA GLY A 162 1.10 0.59 -18.80
C GLY A 162 2.03 0.21 -19.96
N GLN A 163 1.51 -0.36 -21.05
CA GLN A 163 2.31 -0.67 -22.24
C GLN A 163 1.84 0.12 -23.47
N ASN A 164 2.79 0.60 -24.27
CA ASN A 164 2.54 1.25 -25.56
C ASN A 164 2.36 0.23 -26.70
N GLN A 165 2.02 -1.02 -26.39
CA GLN A 165 1.83 -2.03 -27.41
C GLN A 165 0.58 -1.71 -28.23
N ILE A 166 0.75 -1.65 -29.55
CA ILE A 166 -0.37 -1.55 -30.48
C ILE A 166 -1.06 -2.92 -30.49
N SER A 167 -2.29 -2.96 -30.01
CA SER A 167 -3.15 -4.14 -30.09
C SER A 167 -3.38 -4.51 -31.56
N GLU A 168 -3.21 -5.79 -31.92
CA GLU A 168 -3.53 -6.27 -33.28
C GLU A 168 -5.01 -6.03 -33.62
N ILE A 169 -5.85 -6.02 -32.60
CA ILE A 169 -7.30 -5.82 -32.71
C ILE A 169 -7.66 -4.54 -31.98
N THR A 170 -8.31 -3.60 -32.67
CA THR A 170 -8.75 -2.33 -32.08
C THR A 170 -10.25 -2.19 -32.22
N VAL A 171 -10.95 -2.05 -31.09
CA VAL A 171 -12.36 -1.63 -31.03
C VAL A 171 -12.38 -0.23 -30.44
N PRO A 172 -12.72 0.82 -31.21
CA PRO A 172 -12.56 2.21 -30.77
C PRO A 172 -13.37 2.58 -29.53
N GLU A 173 -12.75 3.34 -28.62
CA GLU A 173 -13.36 3.90 -27.40
C GLU A 173 -14.61 4.76 -27.66
N ILE A 174 -14.71 5.39 -28.82
CA ILE A 174 -15.87 6.21 -29.20
C ILE A 174 -17.20 5.44 -29.14
N LEU A 175 -17.14 4.10 -29.17
CA LEU A 175 -18.32 3.26 -28.97
C LEU A 175 -18.92 3.42 -27.58
N ASP A 176 -18.12 3.60 -26.53
CA ASP A 176 -18.61 3.60 -25.15
C ASP A 176 -19.62 4.73 -24.90
N ALA A 177 -19.30 5.95 -25.37
CA ALA A 177 -20.20 7.10 -25.26
C ALA A 177 -21.55 6.89 -25.97
N LYS A 178 -21.54 6.22 -27.13
CA LYS A 178 -22.76 5.96 -27.92
C LYS A 178 -23.55 4.78 -27.34
N TRP A 179 -22.88 3.75 -26.87
CA TRP A 179 -23.46 2.49 -26.45
C TRP A 179 -23.98 2.49 -25.01
N ASN A 180 -23.54 3.43 -24.18
CA ASN A 180 -24.09 3.63 -22.83
C ASN A 180 -25.60 3.92 -22.82
N LYS A 181 -26.21 4.33 -23.94
CA LYS A 181 -27.65 4.57 -24.09
C LYS A 181 -28.46 3.40 -24.67
N GLY A 182 -27.82 2.26 -24.97
CA GLY A 182 -28.49 1.09 -25.55
C GLY A 182 -27.72 0.47 -26.71
N TRP A 183 -26.69 -0.31 -26.40
CA TRP A 183 -25.82 -0.93 -27.41
C TRP A 183 -26.51 -1.98 -28.30
N LEU A 184 -27.60 -2.59 -27.84
CA LEU A 184 -28.35 -3.63 -28.57
C LEU A 184 -29.16 -3.09 -29.76
N THR A 185 -29.53 -1.82 -29.73
CA THR A 185 -30.33 -1.16 -30.78
C THR A 185 -29.54 -0.12 -31.54
N ALA A 186 -28.34 0.25 -31.07
CA ALA A 186 -27.49 1.20 -31.75
C ALA A 186 -27.03 0.68 -33.13
N ASP A 187 -26.97 1.59 -34.10
CA ASP A 187 -26.37 1.31 -35.40
C ASP A 187 -24.87 1.06 -35.25
N ILE A 188 -24.39 -0.01 -35.88
CA ILE A 188 -22.95 -0.27 -35.98
C ILE A 188 -22.36 0.70 -37.01
N PRO A 189 -21.40 1.57 -36.62
CA PRO A 189 -20.71 2.44 -37.57
C PRO A 189 -20.11 1.63 -38.72
N LEU A 190 -20.19 2.14 -39.96
CA LEU A 190 -19.74 1.40 -41.16
C LEU A 190 -18.28 0.91 -41.04
N ALA A 191 -17.39 1.73 -40.47
CA ALA A 191 -15.99 1.36 -40.22
C ALA A 191 -15.85 0.12 -39.33
N LEU A 192 -16.81 -0.11 -38.42
CA LEU A 192 -16.83 -1.21 -37.47
C LEU A 192 -17.67 -2.38 -37.93
N LYS A 193 -18.19 -2.39 -39.16
CA LYS A 193 -18.80 -3.59 -39.75
C LYS A 193 -17.77 -4.59 -40.26
N LYS A 194 -16.53 -4.13 -40.51
CA LYS A 194 -15.41 -4.93 -41.04
C LYS A 194 -14.37 -5.35 -40.01
N THR A 195 -14.48 -4.90 -38.76
CA THR A 195 -13.60 -5.35 -37.66
C THR A 195 -13.63 -6.88 -37.58
N ASP A 196 -12.45 -7.51 -37.60
CA ASP A 196 -12.34 -8.95 -37.42
C ASP A 196 -12.68 -9.33 -35.97
N LEU A 197 -13.67 -10.21 -35.82
CA LEU A 197 -14.10 -10.78 -34.53
C LEU A 197 -14.12 -12.31 -34.57
N ASP A 198 -13.56 -12.92 -35.62
CA ASP A 198 -13.57 -14.38 -35.79
C ASP A 198 -12.63 -15.06 -34.79
N TRP A 199 -11.69 -14.29 -34.22
CA TRP A 199 -10.86 -14.72 -33.11
C TRP A 199 -11.66 -15.13 -31.86
N ILE A 200 -12.87 -14.60 -31.64
CA ILE A 200 -13.72 -15.00 -30.50
C ILE A 200 -14.17 -16.46 -30.68
N ALA A 201 -14.52 -16.86 -31.90
CA ALA A 201 -14.89 -18.24 -32.19
C ALA A 201 -13.73 -19.21 -31.93
N LYS A 202 -12.50 -18.80 -32.29
CA LYS A 202 -11.27 -19.55 -32.05
C LYS A 202 -10.97 -19.76 -30.56
N LEU A 203 -11.56 -18.97 -29.67
CA LEU A 203 -11.33 -19.13 -28.24
C LEU A 203 -11.78 -20.49 -27.68
N LYS A 204 -12.72 -21.16 -28.34
CA LYS A 204 -13.18 -22.50 -27.97
C LYS A 204 -12.09 -23.58 -27.99
N ASP A 205 -10.96 -23.31 -28.64
CA ASP A 205 -9.80 -24.19 -28.67
C ASP A 205 -9.02 -24.17 -27.33
N PHE A 206 -9.33 -23.23 -26.45
CA PHE A 206 -8.67 -23.02 -25.16
C PHE A 206 -9.63 -23.32 -24.02
N ASP A 207 -9.09 -23.54 -22.81
CA ASP A 207 -9.90 -23.85 -21.63
C ASP A 207 -9.64 -22.94 -20.44
N HIS A 208 -8.49 -22.28 -20.42
CA HIS A 208 -8.15 -21.27 -19.43
C HIS A 208 -7.31 -20.17 -20.06
N TRP A 209 -7.17 -19.07 -19.32
CA TRP A 209 -6.33 -17.95 -19.71
C TRP A 209 -5.43 -17.56 -18.54
N ASP A 210 -4.18 -17.98 -18.57
CA ASP A 210 -3.19 -17.62 -17.56
C ASP A 210 -2.45 -16.34 -17.96
N LEU A 211 -2.58 -15.30 -17.15
CA LEU A 211 -1.94 -14.00 -17.41
C LEU A 211 -0.44 -14.02 -17.18
N PHE A 212 0.08 -15.05 -16.52
CA PHE A 212 1.45 -15.11 -16.01
C PHE A 212 2.31 -16.15 -16.75
N VAL A 213 1.72 -17.07 -17.52
CA VAL A 213 2.48 -18.04 -18.33
C VAL A 213 3.03 -17.41 -19.61
N SER A 214 2.33 -16.42 -20.18
CA SER A 214 2.71 -15.76 -21.43
C SER A 214 2.43 -14.26 -21.41
N GLY A 215 2.94 -13.50 -22.39
CA GLY A 215 2.72 -12.07 -22.49
C GLY A 215 3.55 -11.22 -21.51
N PRO A 216 3.12 -9.97 -21.22
CA PRO A 216 3.90 -9.00 -20.44
C PRO A 216 4.32 -9.43 -19.04
N ASN A 217 3.55 -10.32 -18.40
CA ASN A 217 3.81 -10.77 -17.04
C ASN A 217 4.67 -12.04 -16.95
N ALA A 218 4.91 -12.75 -18.06
CA ALA A 218 5.75 -13.96 -18.05
C ALA A 218 7.16 -13.69 -17.53
N ARG A 219 7.70 -12.50 -17.84
CA ARG A 219 9.00 -12.02 -17.33
C ARG A 219 9.05 -11.85 -15.80
N LEU A 220 7.90 -11.78 -15.12
CA LEU A 220 7.83 -11.61 -13.67
C LEU A 220 8.11 -12.91 -12.90
N ILE A 221 7.98 -14.07 -13.57
CA ILE A 221 8.23 -15.41 -12.99
C ILE A 221 9.62 -15.96 -13.36
N GLY A 222 10.34 -15.30 -14.29
CA GLY A 222 11.62 -15.77 -14.83
C GLY A 222 12.77 -15.88 -13.81
N GLU A 223 13.95 -16.28 -14.30
CA GLU A 223 15.14 -16.57 -13.47
C GLU A 223 15.65 -15.36 -12.67
N ASP A 224 15.50 -14.14 -13.23
CA ASP A 224 15.73 -12.86 -12.54
C ASP A 224 14.39 -12.13 -12.35
N PRO A 225 13.55 -12.52 -11.37
CA PRO A 225 12.29 -11.85 -11.14
C PRO A 225 12.58 -10.45 -10.60
N VAL A 226 12.40 -9.46 -11.46
CA VAL A 226 12.35 -8.08 -11.03
C VAL A 226 11.13 -7.96 -10.13
N PHE A 227 11.33 -7.53 -8.89
CA PHE A 227 10.20 -7.18 -8.03
C PHE A 227 9.44 -6.04 -8.69
N VAL A 228 8.30 -6.36 -9.30
CA VAL A 228 7.35 -5.38 -9.80
C VAL A 228 6.30 -5.23 -8.72
N ASN A 229 5.96 -3.97 -8.42
CA ASN A 229 4.80 -3.68 -7.59
C ASN A 229 3.63 -4.49 -8.15
N PRO A 230 3.01 -5.38 -7.37
CA PRO A 230 1.96 -6.22 -7.93
C PRO A 230 0.75 -5.41 -8.46
N TYR A 231 0.48 -4.23 -7.90
CA TYR A 231 -0.50 -3.28 -8.42
C TYR A 231 -0.09 -2.59 -9.74
N ALA A 232 1.19 -2.69 -10.09
CA ALA A 232 1.74 -2.23 -11.36
C ALA A 232 1.97 -3.39 -12.34
N CYS A 233 1.56 -4.62 -12.00
CA CYS A 233 1.53 -5.71 -12.97
C CYS A 233 0.60 -5.29 -14.12
N PRO A 234 1.10 -5.30 -15.38
CA PRO A 234 0.23 -5.11 -16.53
C PRO A 234 -0.98 -6.04 -16.45
N LEU A 235 -2.17 -5.47 -16.65
CA LEU A 235 -3.42 -6.21 -16.78
C LEU A 235 -3.95 -6.04 -18.20
N PRO A 236 -4.65 -7.04 -18.74
CA PRO A 236 -5.45 -6.88 -19.94
C PRO A 236 -6.40 -5.68 -19.83
N GLU A 237 -6.53 -4.91 -20.89
CA GLU A 237 -7.55 -3.87 -20.99
C GLU A 237 -8.92 -4.53 -21.19
N PHE A 238 -9.53 -4.98 -20.09
CA PHE A 238 -10.82 -5.70 -20.12
C PHE A 238 -11.94 -4.91 -20.82
N GLY A 239 -11.86 -3.56 -20.81
CA GLY A 239 -12.76 -2.69 -21.57
C GLY A 239 -12.79 -3.00 -23.07
N PHE A 240 -11.65 -3.34 -23.67
CA PHE A 240 -11.58 -3.84 -25.05
C PHE A 240 -12.43 -5.10 -25.26
N LEU A 241 -12.31 -6.10 -24.38
CA LEU A 241 -13.07 -7.36 -24.48
C LEU A 241 -14.58 -7.10 -24.38
N SER A 242 -15.00 -6.28 -23.42
CA SER A 242 -16.38 -5.82 -23.28
C SER A 242 -16.93 -5.22 -24.59
N ARG A 243 -16.15 -4.36 -25.25
CA ARG A 243 -16.55 -3.73 -26.52
C ARG A 243 -16.61 -4.72 -27.67
N ALA A 244 -15.63 -5.62 -27.76
CA ALA A 244 -15.61 -6.68 -28.75
C ALA A 244 -16.83 -7.62 -28.62
N VAL A 245 -17.19 -7.99 -27.38
CA VAL A 245 -18.39 -8.79 -27.07
C VAL A 245 -19.67 -8.09 -27.53
N ARG A 246 -19.84 -6.80 -27.20
CA ARG A 246 -21.02 -6.03 -27.63
C ARG A 246 -21.11 -5.97 -29.16
N LEU A 247 -19.99 -5.70 -29.84
CA LEU A 247 -19.95 -5.66 -31.31
C LEU A 247 -20.29 -7.03 -31.92
N HIS A 248 -19.74 -8.10 -31.36
CA HIS A 248 -19.97 -9.47 -31.80
C HIS A 248 -21.44 -9.87 -31.66
N LEU A 249 -22.02 -9.70 -30.47
CA LEU A 249 -23.44 -10.00 -30.21
C LEU A 249 -24.38 -9.14 -31.06
N ARG A 250 -24.08 -7.84 -31.23
CA ARG A 250 -24.89 -6.95 -32.06
C ARG A 250 -24.92 -7.38 -33.53
N ARG A 251 -23.76 -7.78 -34.07
CA ARG A 251 -23.67 -8.32 -35.45
C ARG A 251 -24.38 -9.65 -35.59
N ALA A 252 -24.27 -10.52 -34.60
CA ALA A 252 -24.95 -11.80 -34.59
C ALA A 252 -26.48 -11.63 -34.59
N LEU A 253 -26.99 -10.67 -33.80
CA LEU A 253 -28.40 -10.25 -33.84
C LEU A 253 -28.83 -9.73 -35.22
N ASP A 254 -28.00 -8.93 -35.90
CA ASP A 254 -28.31 -8.43 -37.25
C ASP A 254 -28.34 -9.55 -38.30
N ARG A 255 -27.54 -10.60 -38.13
CA ARG A 255 -27.43 -11.74 -39.05
C ARG A 255 -28.43 -12.85 -38.74
N GLY A 256 -29.06 -12.83 -37.57
CA GLY A 256 -29.90 -13.93 -37.08
C GLY A 256 -29.13 -15.15 -36.56
N ASP A 257 -27.81 -15.08 -36.41
CA ASP A 257 -26.95 -16.17 -35.91
C ASP A 257 -26.50 -15.91 -34.46
N ILE A 258 -27.48 -15.63 -33.60
CA ILE A 258 -27.19 -15.23 -32.22
C ILE A 258 -26.81 -16.43 -31.33
N SER A 259 -27.33 -17.63 -31.59
CA SER A 259 -27.07 -18.81 -30.75
C SER A 259 -25.58 -19.17 -30.70
N SER A 260 -24.90 -19.16 -31.86
CA SER A 260 -23.45 -19.40 -31.92
C SER A 260 -22.66 -18.34 -31.15
N ALA A 261 -23.04 -17.08 -31.30
CA ALA A 261 -22.40 -15.94 -30.64
C ALA A 261 -22.58 -15.96 -29.11
N LEU A 262 -23.75 -16.35 -28.61
CA LEU A 262 -24.00 -16.49 -27.17
C LEU A 262 -23.09 -17.57 -26.56
N ASP A 263 -22.91 -18.69 -27.24
CA ASP A 263 -22.01 -19.76 -26.78
C ASP A 263 -20.53 -19.35 -26.81
N GLN A 264 -20.10 -18.64 -27.86
CA GLN A 264 -18.75 -18.07 -27.94
C GLN A 264 -18.47 -17.04 -26.82
N VAL A 265 -19.44 -16.17 -26.53
CA VAL A 265 -19.33 -15.16 -25.47
C VAL A 265 -19.35 -15.81 -24.08
N ARG A 266 -20.18 -16.83 -23.87
CA ARG A 266 -20.18 -17.65 -22.65
C ARG A 266 -18.80 -18.25 -22.39
N HIS A 267 -18.18 -18.80 -23.43
CA HIS A 267 -16.85 -19.37 -23.36
C HIS A 267 -15.77 -18.31 -23.07
N LEU A 268 -15.81 -17.15 -23.73
CA LEU A 268 -14.92 -16.03 -23.43
C LEU A 268 -15.06 -15.57 -21.96
N ALA A 269 -16.28 -15.46 -21.43
CA ALA A 269 -16.49 -15.11 -20.03
C ALA A 269 -15.81 -16.13 -19.08
N ARG A 270 -15.85 -17.42 -19.42
CA ARG A 270 -15.12 -18.45 -18.67
C ARG A 270 -13.60 -18.24 -18.74
N LEU A 271 -13.04 -18.00 -19.92
CA LEU A 271 -11.61 -17.71 -20.05
C LEU A 271 -11.20 -16.48 -19.21
N VAL A 272 -11.98 -15.40 -19.28
CA VAL A 272 -11.78 -14.19 -18.47
C VAL A 272 -11.83 -14.50 -16.97
N TYR A 273 -12.77 -15.34 -16.53
CA TYR A 273 -12.84 -15.80 -15.13
C TYR A 273 -11.60 -16.63 -14.72
N THR A 274 -11.08 -17.46 -15.62
CA THR A 274 -9.90 -18.31 -15.36
C THR A 274 -8.57 -17.57 -15.25
N THR A 275 -8.56 -16.26 -15.50
CA THR A 275 -7.40 -15.40 -15.20
C THR A 275 -7.07 -15.32 -13.72
N GLU A 276 -7.99 -15.76 -12.85
CA GLU A 276 -7.81 -15.79 -11.40
C GLU A 276 -7.39 -14.43 -10.82
N THR A 277 -7.90 -13.36 -11.40
CA THR A 277 -7.84 -12.01 -10.85
C THR A 277 -9.24 -11.58 -10.39
N LEU A 278 -9.34 -10.71 -9.39
CA LEU A 278 -10.66 -10.21 -8.98
C LEU A 278 -11.32 -9.42 -10.11
N ILE A 279 -10.56 -8.54 -10.76
CA ILE A 279 -11.04 -7.74 -11.89
C ILE A 279 -11.50 -8.61 -13.07
N GLY A 280 -10.75 -9.67 -13.42
CA GLY A 280 -11.16 -10.61 -14.45
C GLY A 280 -12.43 -11.36 -14.07
N SER A 281 -12.55 -11.80 -12.82
CA SER A 281 -13.79 -12.45 -12.33
C SER A 281 -15.01 -11.53 -12.44
N MET A 282 -14.84 -10.25 -12.12
CA MET A 282 -15.88 -9.24 -12.21
C MET A 282 -16.25 -8.93 -13.67
N GLU A 283 -15.26 -8.87 -14.55
CA GLU A 283 -15.48 -8.66 -15.98
C GLU A 283 -16.21 -9.86 -16.62
N ALA A 284 -15.87 -11.09 -16.23
CA ALA A 284 -16.60 -12.28 -16.69
C ALA A 284 -18.10 -12.16 -16.39
N VAL A 285 -18.48 -11.74 -15.18
CA VAL A 285 -19.89 -11.49 -14.83
C VAL A 285 -20.49 -10.35 -15.67
N SER A 286 -19.72 -9.30 -15.98
CA SER A 286 -20.14 -8.21 -16.87
C SER A 286 -20.45 -8.74 -18.29
N ILE A 287 -19.57 -9.57 -18.85
CA ILE A 287 -19.74 -10.21 -20.16
C ILE A 287 -21.00 -11.07 -20.18
N LEU A 288 -21.25 -11.87 -19.13
CA LEU A 288 -22.46 -12.70 -19.02
C LEU A 288 -23.75 -11.87 -18.92
N LYS A 289 -23.70 -10.66 -18.35
CA LYS A 289 -24.84 -9.74 -18.39
C LYS A 289 -25.11 -9.24 -19.81
N MET A 290 -24.07 -9.01 -20.61
CA MET A 290 -24.23 -8.63 -22.02
C MET A 290 -24.81 -9.78 -22.84
N GLU A 291 -24.34 -11.01 -22.59
CA GLU A 291 -24.87 -12.24 -23.17
C GLU A 291 -26.38 -12.40 -22.85
N ARG A 292 -26.76 -12.27 -21.57
CA ARG A 292 -28.16 -12.33 -21.15
C ARG A 292 -29.02 -11.27 -21.86
N ALA A 293 -28.55 -10.04 -21.93
CA ALA A 293 -29.28 -8.95 -22.58
C ALA A 293 -29.45 -9.19 -24.09
N ALA A 294 -28.45 -9.77 -24.75
CA ALA A 294 -28.54 -10.15 -26.17
C ALA A 294 -29.50 -11.32 -26.39
N TYR A 295 -29.52 -12.31 -25.49
CA TYR A 295 -30.52 -13.37 -25.52
C TYR A 295 -31.94 -12.82 -25.37
N ASP A 296 -32.19 -11.96 -24.37
CA ASP A 296 -33.52 -11.40 -24.11
C ASP A 296 -34.02 -10.58 -25.33
N GLU A 297 -33.12 -9.86 -26.00
CA GLU A 297 -33.44 -9.14 -27.25
C GLU A 297 -33.69 -10.08 -28.43
N ALA A 298 -32.90 -11.14 -28.58
CA ALA A 298 -33.13 -12.17 -29.60
C ALA A 298 -34.48 -12.88 -29.43
N TRP A 299 -34.81 -13.21 -28.19
CA TRP A 299 -36.10 -13.79 -27.79
C TRP A 299 -37.25 -12.86 -28.17
N LYS A 300 -37.15 -11.57 -27.81
CA LYS A 300 -38.13 -10.54 -28.17
C LYS A 300 -38.33 -10.40 -29.68
N ARG A 301 -37.27 -10.58 -30.47
CA ARG A 301 -37.30 -10.53 -31.94
C ARG A 301 -37.77 -11.83 -32.60
N GLY A 302 -38.00 -12.90 -31.83
CA GLY A 302 -38.35 -14.21 -32.37
C GLY A 302 -37.19 -14.90 -33.12
N ILE A 303 -35.94 -14.52 -32.85
CA ILE A 303 -34.75 -15.13 -33.47
C ILE A 303 -34.43 -16.47 -32.79
N ILE A 304 -34.57 -16.56 -31.46
CA ILE A 304 -34.39 -17.79 -30.68
C ILE A 304 -35.75 -18.38 -30.32
N VAL A 305 -35.90 -19.69 -30.46
CA VAL A 305 -37.02 -20.49 -29.94
C VAL A 305 -36.51 -21.24 -28.69
N SER A 306 -37.21 -21.15 -27.54
CA SER A 306 -36.62 -21.18 -26.17
C SER A 306 -35.98 -22.49 -25.71
N SER A 307 -35.90 -23.53 -26.53
CA SER A 307 -35.53 -24.87 -26.06
C SER A 307 -34.04 -25.19 -26.12
N THR A 308 -33.19 -24.37 -26.76
CA THR A 308 -31.79 -24.76 -27.04
C THR A 308 -30.73 -24.01 -26.24
N TYR A 309 -31.05 -22.87 -25.64
CA TYR A 309 -30.08 -22.06 -24.90
C TYR A 309 -30.72 -21.44 -23.66
N GLU A 310 -30.08 -21.60 -22.50
CA GLU A 310 -30.52 -21.01 -21.25
C GLU A 310 -29.44 -20.06 -20.70
N PRO A 311 -29.67 -18.73 -20.72
CA PRO A 311 -28.73 -17.81 -20.13
C PRO A 311 -28.86 -17.79 -18.60
N ILE A 312 -27.76 -17.55 -17.89
CA ILE A 312 -27.79 -17.34 -16.43
C ILE A 312 -28.74 -16.17 -16.10
N SER A 313 -29.57 -16.36 -15.08
CA SER A 313 -30.54 -15.35 -14.68
C SER A 313 -29.86 -14.07 -14.15
N SER A 314 -30.53 -12.92 -14.31
CA SER A 314 -30.01 -11.64 -13.80
C SER A 314 -29.80 -11.64 -12.29
N GLU A 315 -30.66 -12.34 -11.54
CA GLU A 315 -30.52 -12.53 -10.09
C GLU A 315 -29.26 -13.33 -9.75
N ALA A 316 -29.03 -14.45 -10.46
CA ALA A 316 -27.82 -15.24 -10.31
C ALA A 316 -26.55 -14.43 -10.61
N LEU A 317 -26.54 -13.65 -11.70
CA LEU A 317 -25.42 -12.78 -12.05
C LEU A 317 -25.18 -11.69 -10.98
N ALA A 318 -26.24 -11.15 -10.38
CA ALA A 318 -26.11 -10.21 -9.27
C ALA A 318 -25.49 -10.89 -8.03
N LYS A 319 -26.00 -12.06 -7.65
CA LYS A 319 -25.46 -12.86 -6.54
C LYS A 319 -24.00 -13.25 -6.78
N MET A 320 -23.64 -13.71 -7.97
CA MET A 320 -22.25 -14.00 -8.34
C MET A 320 -21.36 -12.77 -8.13
N LYS A 321 -21.76 -11.61 -8.66
CA LYS A 321 -21.02 -10.36 -8.48
C LYS A 321 -20.78 -10.03 -7.01
N THR A 322 -21.83 -10.06 -6.18
CA THR A 322 -21.73 -9.77 -4.75
C THR A 322 -20.84 -10.81 -4.07
N THR A 323 -21.00 -12.11 -4.37
CA THR A 323 -20.18 -13.18 -3.79
C THR A 323 -18.70 -13.07 -4.16
N LEU A 324 -18.35 -12.66 -5.38
CA LEU A 324 -16.96 -12.41 -5.79
C LEU A 324 -16.32 -11.31 -4.93
N TRP A 325 -17.00 -10.17 -4.78
CA TRP A 325 -16.54 -9.11 -3.88
C TRP A 325 -16.38 -9.63 -2.46
N VAL A 326 -17.39 -10.32 -1.94
CA VAL A 326 -17.39 -10.80 -0.55
C VAL A 326 -16.24 -11.75 -0.29
N THR A 327 -15.96 -12.64 -1.23
CA THR A 327 -14.83 -13.57 -1.13
C THR A 327 -13.50 -12.83 -1.08
N ALA A 328 -13.33 -11.78 -1.89
CA ALA A 328 -12.14 -10.92 -1.82
C ALA A 328 -12.00 -10.24 -0.45
N GLY A 329 -13.09 -9.69 0.09
CA GLY A 329 -13.07 -9.10 1.42
C GLY A 329 -12.76 -10.07 2.55
N PHE A 330 -13.18 -11.34 2.43
CA PHE A 330 -12.78 -12.39 3.37
C PHE A 330 -11.29 -12.71 3.26
N ALA A 331 -10.75 -12.86 2.03
CA ALA A 331 -9.37 -13.26 1.83
C ALA A 331 -8.37 -12.19 2.29
N ASP A 332 -8.67 -10.90 2.06
CA ASP A 332 -7.72 -9.82 2.26
C ASP A 332 -7.38 -9.63 3.75
N PHE A 333 -8.40 -9.51 4.62
CA PHE A 333 -8.16 -9.06 6.00
C PHE A 333 -9.08 -9.66 7.07
N ALA A 334 -9.72 -10.81 6.82
CA ALA A 334 -10.49 -11.44 7.86
C ALA A 334 -9.59 -12.01 8.97
N ALA A 335 -10.11 -12.03 10.20
CA ALA A 335 -9.44 -12.67 11.31
C ALA A 335 -9.08 -14.14 10.98
N PRO A 336 -8.00 -14.70 11.56
CA PRO A 336 -7.53 -16.06 11.27
C PRO A 336 -8.64 -17.13 11.34
N ASN A 337 -9.53 -17.05 12.32
CA ASN A 337 -10.66 -17.96 12.48
C ASN A 337 -11.69 -17.85 11.35
N VAL A 338 -11.91 -16.64 10.82
CA VAL A 338 -12.81 -16.42 9.67
C VAL A 338 -12.19 -16.96 8.39
N LEU A 339 -10.91 -16.69 8.15
CA LEU A 339 -10.16 -17.25 7.01
C LEU A 339 -10.19 -18.78 7.03
N ALA A 340 -9.93 -19.38 8.19
CA ALA A 340 -9.98 -20.82 8.36
C ALA A 340 -11.39 -21.36 8.05
N ARG A 341 -12.44 -20.75 8.60
CA ARG A 341 -13.82 -21.18 8.35
C ARG A 341 -14.22 -21.10 6.88
N VAL A 342 -13.86 -20.00 6.21
CA VAL A 342 -14.27 -19.74 4.83
C VAL A 342 -13.50 -20.62 3.83
N PHE A 343 -12.19 -20.80 4.02
CA PHE A 343 -11.33 -21.41 3.01
C PHE A 343 -10.72 -22.76 3.40
N LEU A 344 -10.57 -23.07 4.69
CA LEU A 344 -9.97 -24.34 5.15
C LEU A 344 -11.02 -25.35 5.60
N ASP A 345 -12.09 -24.89 6.23
CA ASP A 345 -13.20 -25.74 6.69
C ASP A 345 -14.24 -25.99 5.59
N ALA A 346 -13.98 -25.53 4.36
CA ALA A 346 -14.82 -25.77 3.20
C ALA A 346 -14.78 -27.26 2.81
N LYS A 347 -15.54 -28.09 3.53
CA LYS A 347 -15.49 -29.57 3.53
C LYS A 347 -15.75 -30.26 2.17
N SER A 348 -16.07 -29.53 1.10
CA SER A 348 -16.32 -30.15 -0.21
C SER A 348 -16.31 -29.22 -1.41
N GLN A 349 -16.35 -27.89 -1.24
CA GLN A 349 -16.43 -26.95 -2.36
C GLN A 349 -15.57 -25.72 -2.09
N TRP A 350 -14.61 -25.47 -2.97
CA TRP A 350 -13.80 -24.25 -2.94
C TRP A 350 -14.70 -23.05 -3.27
N PRO A 351 -14.77 -22.00 -2.43
CA PRO A 351 -15.72 -20.91 -2.67
C PRO A 351 -15.49 -20.21 -4.00
N MET A 352 -16.56 -19.84 -4.73
CA MET A 352 -16.45 -19.05 -5.96
C MET A 352 -15.71 -17.75 -5.68
N GLY A 353 -14.81 -17.36 -6.59
CA GLY A 353 -14.01 -16.14 -6.47
C GLY A 353 -12.75 -16.27 -5.60
N SER A 354 -12.55 -17.42 -4.94
CA SER A 354 -11.40 -17.61 -4.04
C SER A 354 -10.06 -17.44 -4.74
N CYS A 355 -9.91 -17.88 -5.99
CA CYS A 355 -8.63 -17.72 -6.69
C CYS A 355 -8.30 -16.25 -6.98
N GLY A 356 -9.28 -15.48 -7.47
CA GLY A 356 -9.15 -14.03 -7.66
C GLY A 356 -8.91 -13.29 -6.34
N ALA A 357 -9.65 -13.65 -5.29
CA ALA A 357 -9.47 -13.11 -3.95
C ALA A 357 -8.05 -13.34 -3.41
N LEU A 358 -7.56 -14.58 -3.51
CA LEU A 358 -6.21 -14.92 -3.07
C LEU A 358 -5.13 -14.24 -3.91
N ALA A 359 -5.32 -14.11 -5.23
CA ALA A 359 -4.39 -13.36 -6.06
C ALA A 359 -4.16 -11.94 -5.50
N GLU A 360 -5.23 -11.19 -5.23
CA GLU A 360 -5.14 -9.85 -4.61
C GLU A 360 -4.51 -9.90 -3.21
N THR A 361 -4.91 -10.87 -2.37
CA THR A 361 -4.38 -11.02 -1.01
C THR A 361 -2.87 -11.31 -1.00
N ALA A 362 -2.34 -12.12 -1.94
CA ALA A 362 -0.89 -12.36 -2.01
C ALA A 362 -0.13 -11.05 -2.20
N GLN A 363 -0.65 -10.17 -3.06
CA GLN A 363 -0.04 -8.88 -3.34
C GLN A 363 -0.04 -7.99 -2.10
N ALA A 364 -1.20 -7.86 -1.46
CA ALA A 364 -1.36 -7.09 -0.23
C ALA A 364 -0.45 -7.63 0.89
N VAL A 365 -0.41 -8.95 1.11
CA VAL A 365 0.44 -9.57 2.13
C VAL A 365 1.91 -9.34 1.83
N VAL A 366 2.37 -9.46 0.58
CA VAL A 366 3.77 -9.25 0.26
C VAL A 366 4.20 -7.81 0.56
N LEU A 367 3.38 -6.83 0.15
CA LEU A 367 3.63 -5.41 0.39
C LEU A 367 3.58 -5.04 1.88
N THR A 368 2.68 -5.66 2.64
CA THR A 368 2.46 -5.32 4.05
C THR A 368 3.24 -6.19 5.02
N SER A 369 3.80 -7.33 4.59
CA SER A 369 4.35 -8.37 5.47
C SER A 369 5.40 -7.85 6.46
N ASN A 370 6.20 -6.88 6.04
CA ASN A 370 7.16 -6.21 6.91
C ASN A 370 6.52 -5.41 8.02
N PHE A 371 5.47 -4.66 7.70
CA PHE A 371 4.78 -3.77 8.62
C PHE A 371 3.94 -4.55 9.64
N LEU A 372 3.52 -5.76 9.29
CA LEU A 372 2.61 -6.59 10.07
C LEU A 372 3.30 -7.58 11.02
N LYS A 373 4.58 -7.92 10.78
CA LYS A 373 5.36 -8.77 11.70
C LYS A 373 5.83 -7.96 12.90
N LYS A 374 5.54 -8.38 14.12
CA LYS A 374 6.03 -7.70 15.33
C LYS A 374 7.57 -7.57 15.33
N LYS A 375 8.07 -6.34 15.37
CA LYS A 375 9.48 -5.97 15.52
C LYS A 375 9.78 -5.30 16.86
N TYR A 376 8.79 -4.62 17.45
CA TYR A 376 8.93 -3.95 18.75
C TYR A 376 7.90 -4.49 19.77
N PRO A 377 8.18 -4.42 21.08
CA PRO A 377 7.34 -5.07 22.11
C PRO A 377 5.86 -4.68 22.12
N PHE A 378 5.56 -3.46 21.72
CA PHE A 378 4.22 -2.84 21.74
C PHE A 378 3.49 -2.92 20.39
N GLU A 379 4.11 -3.54 19.38
CA GLU A 379 3.46 -3.79 18.11
C GLU A 379 2.50 -4.99 18.21
N ALA A 380 1.32 -4.88 17.60
CA ALA A 380 0.44 -6.01 17.34
C ALA A 380 1.16 -7.07 16.48
N ASP A 381 1.00 -8.35 16.81
CA ASP A 381 1.58 -9.44 16.03
C ASP A 381 0.54 -10.06 15.10
N MET A 382 0.74 -9.91 13.79
CA MET A 382 -0.13 -10.50 12.76
C MET A 382 0.45 -11.79 12.17
N ASN A 383 1.46 -12.40 12.81
CA ASN A 383 2.06 -13.66 12.35
C ASN A 383 1.03 -14.79 12.18
N GLU A 384 0.04 -14.87 13.06
CA GLU A 384 -1.04 -15.87 12.96
C GLU A 384 -1.90 -15.68 11.70
N GLN A 385 -2.21 -14.43 11.35
CA GLN A 385 -2.94 -14.10 10.13
C GLN A 385 -2.13 -14.48 8.89
N HIS A 386 -0.85 -14.12 8.83
CA HIS A 386 0.04 -14.56 7.74
C HIS A 386 0.15 -16.08 7.63
N ALA A 387 0.31 -16.77 8.76
CA ALA A 387 0.39 -18.23 8.79
C ALA A 387 -0.91 -18.87 8.27
N THR A 388 -2.05 -18.27 8.60
CA THR A 388 -3.36 -18.73 8.12
C THR A 388 -3.52 -18.47 6.62
N ILE A 389 -3.17 -17.30 6.12
CA ILE A 389 -3.18 -17.00 4.67
C ILE A 389 -2.28 -17.99 3.92
N ARG A 390 -1.07 -18.28 4.42
CA ARG A 390 -0.18 -19.30 3.82
C ARG A 390 -0.85 -20.69 3.76
N ARG A 391 -1.51 -21.12 4.83
CA ARG A 391 -2.27 -22.38 4.84
C ARG A 391 -3.40 -22.37 3.79
N VAL A 392 -4.10 -21.26 3.63
CA VAL A 392 -5.14 -21.09 2.59
C VAL A 392 -4.54 -21.17 1.18
N PHE A 393 -3.39 -20.55 0.94
CA PHE A 393 -2.66 -20.65 -0.34
C PHE A 393 -2.21 -22.07 -0.68
N GLU A 394 -1.79 -22.82 0.35
CA GLU A 394 -1.42 -24.22 0.19
C GLU A 394 -2.65 -25.09 -0.09
N ALA A 395 -3.75 -24.87 0.63
CA ALA A 395 -5.03 -25.55 0.39
C ALA A 395 -5.63 -25.23 -0.98
N SER A 396 -5.32 -24.08 -1.57
CA SER A 396 -5.83 -23.67 -2.89
C SER A 396 -5.16 -24.38 -4.07
N LYS A 397 -4.07 -25.13 -3.86
CA LYS A 397 -3.29 -25.78 -4.92
C LYS A 397 -4.12 -26.61 -5.92
N PRO A 398 -5.09 -27.43 -5.49
CA PRO A 398 -5.91 -28.22 -6.42
C PRO A 398 -6.92 -27.39 -7.21
N TYR A 399 -7.20 -26.17 -6.77
CA TYR A 399 -8.32 -25.36 -7.26
C TYR A 399 -7.88 -24.12 -8.06
N CYS A 400 -6.68 -23.61 -7.80
CA CYS A 400 -6.21 -22.34 -8.36
C CYS A 400 -4.81 -22.45 -9.01
N ARG A 401 -4.63 -21.83 -10.18
CA ARG A 401 -3.38 -21.63 -10.94
C ARG A 401 -2.56 -20.42 -10.47
N LEU A 402 -2.46 -20.23 -9.16
CA LEU A 402 -1.73 -19.10 -8.55
C LEU A 402 -0.21 -19.33 -8.45
N SER A 403 0.45 -19.80 -9.51
CA SER A 403 1.89 -20.12 -9.51
C SER A 403 2.75 -18.89 -9.16
N PHE A 404 2.54 -17.76 -9.86
CA PHE A 404 3.22 -16.48 -9.59
C PHE A 404 3.02 -16.02 -8.14
N HIS A 405 1.77 -15.99 -7.68
CA HIS A 405 1.45 -15.51 -6.35
C HIS A 405 2.05 -16.40 -5.25
N ARG A 406 2.11 -17.72 -5.45
CA ARG A 406 2.80 -18.64 -4.53
C ARG A 406 4.31 -18.38 -4.51
N GLN A 407 4.93 -18.15 -5.67
CA GLN A 407 6.34 -17.78 -5.75
C GLN A 407 6.59 -16.45 -5.01
N LEU A 408 5.74 -15.45 -5.23
CA LEU A 408 5.78 -14.15 -4.55
C LEU A 408 5.68 -14.33 -3.03
N MET A 409 4.73 -15.14 -2.56
CA MET A 409 4.52 -15.44 -1.14
C MET A 409 5.71 -16.18 -0.51
N SER A 410 6.34 -17.10 -1.24
CA SER A 410 7.52 -17.84 -0.77
C SER A 410 8.73 -16.93 -0.54
N ARG A 411 8.86 -15.86 -1.32
CA ARG A 411 9.96 -14.89 -1.29
C ARG A 411 9.66 -13.63 -0.47
N THR A 412 8.56 -13.62 0.30
CA THR A 412 8.17 -12.49 1.17
C THR A 412 9.31 -12.00 2.08
N GLN A 413 10.20 -12.88 2.53
CA GLN A 413 11.36 -12.49 3.33
C GLN A 413 12.45 -11.76 2.51
N GLU A 414 12.65 -12.11 1.24
CA GLU A 414 13.65 -11.47 0.37
C GLU A 414 13.18 -10.08 -0.05
N TYR A 415 11.90 -9.95 -0.42
CA TYR A 415 11.30 -8.68 -0.84
C TYR A 415 11.16 -7.66 0.29
N SER A 416 11.26 -8.11 1.54
CA SER A 416 11.28 -7.22 2.69
C SER A 416 12.34 -6.12 2.56
N ASN A 417 13.47 -6.41 1.91
CA ASN A 417 14.56 -5.48 1.72
C ASN A 417 14.47 -4.73 0.37
N PHE A 418 13.69 -5.24 -0.58
CA PHE A 418 13.59 -4.73 -1.96
C PHE A 418 12.48 -3.69 -2.16
N ILE A 419 11.47 -3.68 -1.29
CA ILE A 419 10.41 -2.65 -1.20
C ILE A 419 10.99 -1.22 -0.96
N PHE A 420 12.30 -1.05 -0.91
CA PHE A 420 12.99 0.24 -0.77
C PHE A 420 13.67 0.72 -2.06
N GLY A 421 13.57 -0.04 -3.16
CA GLY A 421 14.06 0.31 -4.49
C GLY A 421 13.03 1.00 -5.40
N PHE A 422 11.95 1.58 -4.85
CA PHE A 422 10.91 2.27 -5.62
C PHE A 422 11.38 3.60 -6.21
N LYS A 423 12.29 3.56 -7.19
CA LYS A 423 12.58 4.72 -8.05
C LYS A 423 11.50 4.94 -9.12
N ASN A 424 10.62 3.95 -9.36
CA ASN A 424 9.70 3.93 -10.50
C ASN A 424 8.21 4.05 -10.14
N PHE A 425 7.86 4.56 -8.96
CA PHE A 425 6.50 5.09 -8.74
C PHE A 425 6.37 6.44 -9.48
N SER A 426 6.41 6.42 -10.81
CA SER A 426 6.26 7.61 -11.65
C SER A 426 4.83 8.17 -11.66
N LEU A 427 3.91 7.59 -10.87
CA LEU A 427 2.57 8.14 -10.66
C LEU A 427 2.56 9.37 -9.75
N ALA A 428 3.68 9.70 -9.09
CA ALA A 428 3.81 10.87 -8.24
C ALA A 428 4.60 11.98 -8.93
N THR A 429 4.04 12.59 -9.98
CA THR A 429 4.55 13.89 -10.46
C THR A 429 4.22 15.03 -9.48
N ASN A 430 3.47 14.75 -8.41
CA ASN A 430 3.11 15.71 -7.38
C ASN A 430 3.81 15.43 -6.03
N TRP A 431 3.86 16.49 -5.22
CA TRP A 431 4.53 16.51 -3.91
C TRP A 431 3.99 15.47 -2.91
N TRP A 432 2.73 15.05 -3.06
CA TRP A 432 2.10 14.05 -2.19
C TRP A 432 2.70 12.65 -2.33
N GLY A 433 2.97 12.18 -3.54
CA GLY A 433 3.59 10.86 -3.67
C GLY A 433 5.10 10.85 -3.35
N GLN A 434 5.77 12.01 -3.39
CA GLN A 434 7.10 12.14 -2.77
C GLN A 434 7.04 12.03 -1.24
N LEU A 435 6.04 12.66 -0.60
CA LEU A 435 5.78 12.52 0.83
C LEU A 435 5.44 11.07 1.23
N GLU A 436 4.70 10.34 0.40
CA GLU A 436 4.47 8.91 0.64
C GLU A 436 5.76 8.11 0.62
N ASN A 437 6.65 8.34 -0.36
CA ASN A 437 7.96 7.69 -0.38
C ASN A 437 8.77 7.98 0.91
N TYR A 438 8.74 9.21 1.40
CA TYR A 438 9.35 9.55 2.70
C TYR A 438 8.64 8.87 3.88
N ARG A 439 7.30 8.78 3.88
CA ARG A 439 6.54 8.02 4.90
C ARG A 439 7.00 6.57 4.93
N TYR A 440 7.15 5.89 3.79
CA TYR A 440 7.63 4.50 3.76
C TYR A 440 9.07 4.34 4.27
N VAL A 441 9.97 5.24 3.87
CA VAL A 441 11.40 5.20 4.27
C VAL A 441 11.57 5.45 5.76
N PHE A 442 10.86 6.42 6.35
CA PHE A 442 10.96 6.73 7.77
C PHE A 442 10.06 5.84 8.64
N GLY A 443 8.97 5.35 8.06
CA GLY A 443 7.96 4.53 8.72
C GLY A 443 8.49 3.24 9.32
N GLN A 444 9.46 2.61 8.69
CA GLN A 444 10.07 1.36 9.17
C GLN A 444 10.94 1.51 10.43
N TYR A 445 11.50 2.71 10.64
CA TYR A 445 12.38 2.99 11.78
C TYR A 445 11.60 3.47 12.99
N LEU A 446 10.36 3.91 12.77
CA LEU A 446 9.46 4.40 13.79
C LEU A 446 8.37 3.37 14.01
N PRO A 447 8.44 2.57 15.09
CA PRO A 447 7.51 1.48 15.39
C PRO A 447 6.03 1.83 15.16
N TYR A 448 5.64 3.04 15.56
CA TYR A 448 4.28 3.59 15.47
C TYR A 448 3.85 3.92 14.04
N ALA A 449 4.75 4.53 13.27
CA ALA A 449 4.49 4.85 11.88
C ALA A 449 4.41 3.56 11.05
N ARG A 450 5.18 2.54 11.43
CA ARG A 450 5.18 1.22 10.81
C ARG A 450 3.82 0.53 10.92
N GLN A 451 3.28 0.41 12.13
CA GLN A 451 1.96 -0.19 12.32
C GLN A 451 0.85 0.70 11.80
N GLY A 452 0.94 2.02 12.02
CA GLY A 452 0.00 2.97 11.46
C GLY A 452 -0.10 2.84 9.94
N MET A 453 1.02 2.74 9.22
CA MET A 453 1.06 2.50 7.77
C MET A 453 0.57 1.12 7.39
N GLY A 454 0.96 0.07 8.12
CA GLY A 454 0.42 -1.27 7.88
C GLY A 454 -1.11 -1.27 7.96
N MET A 455 -1.66 -0.67 9.02
CA MET A 455 -3.10 -0.57 9.25
C MET A 455 -3.78 0.39 8.27
N GLU A 456 -3.16 1.53 7.95
CA GLU A 456 -3.65 2.48 6.94
C GLU A 456 -3.69 1.81 5.56
N LEU A 457 -2.66 1.07 5.16
CA LEU A 457 -2.68 0.29 3.91
C LEU A 457 -3.77 -0.78 3.93
N MET A 458 -3.95 -1.46 5.07
CA MET A 458 -5.02 -2.43 5.25
C MET A 458 -6.42 -1.80 5.35
N VAL A 459 -6.56 -0.51 5.68
CA VAL A 459 -7.84 0.19 5.90
C VAL A 459 -8.22 1.08 4.71
N VAL A 460 -7.27 1.77 4.09
CA VAL A 460 -7.44 2.56 2.85
C VAL A 460 -7.70 1.63 1.66
N ALA A 461 -7.27 0.36 1.73
CA ALA A 461 -7.75 -0.67 0.81
C ALA A 461 -9.25 -1.04 1.00
N ARG A 462 -9.92 -0.66 2.11
CA ARG A 462 -11.29 -1.09 2.46
C ARG A 462 -12.48 -0.22 2.02
N PRO A 463 -12.40 1.11 1.75
CA PRO A 463 -13.58 1.96 1.90
C PRO A 463 -14.73 1.61 0.95
N ASP A 464 -14.43 1.05 -0.23
CA ASP A 464 -15.46 0.62 -1.15
C ASP A 464 -16.06 -0.74 -0.80
N PHE A 465 -15.28 -1.66 -0.22
CA PHE A 465 -15.74 -3.01 0.09
C PHE A 465 -16.77 -3.02 1.22
N THR A 466 -16.43 -2.47 2.40
CA THR A 466 -17.33 -2.48 3.56
C THR A 466 -18.55 -1.60 3.34
N ARG A 467 -18.41 -0.48 2.61
CA ARG A 467 -19.50 0.46 2.35
C ARG A 467 -20.49 -0.07 1.32
N ARG A 468 -20.02 -0.67 0.21
CA ARG A 468 -20.91 -1.31 -0.79
C ARG A 468 -21.56 -2.57 -0.22
N TYR A 469 -20.82 -3.35 0.57
CA TYR A 469 -21.37 -4.54 1.22
C TYR A 469 -22.36 -4.23 2.36
N ALA A 470 -22.24 -3.08 3.02
CA ALA A 470 -23.25 -2.67 4.01
C ALA A 470 -24.57 -2.20 3.39
N GLN A 471 -24.56 -1.86 2.09
CA GLN A 471 -25.72 -1.35 1.36
C GLN A 471 -26.48 -2.44 0.57
N GLU A 472 -25.88 -3.63 0.38
CA GLU A 472 -26.43 -4.81 -0.31
C GLU A 472 -26.73 -5.99 0.66
#